data_AF-A0A0D8L7G1-F1
#
_entry.id   AF-A0A0D8L7G1-F1
#
_cell.length_a   1.000
_cell.length_b   1.000
_cell.length_c   1.000
_cell.angle_alpha   90.00
_cell.angle_beta   90.00
_cell.angle_gamma   90.00
#
_symmetry.space_group_name_H-M   'P 1'
#
loop_
_entity.id
_entity.type
_entity.pdbx_description
1 polymer ?
#
loop_
_entity_poly.entity_id
_entity_poly.type
_entity_poly.pdbx_seq_one_letter_code
_entity_poly.pdbx_strand_id
1 'polypeptide(L)'
;MKLTPDIIQDKLLSLPEVQYTITLEAMKYIANENHESISKLSSKERKYIIFEFIALAIKLNILNLSDSPSINYLFSIFSVGSDYLSEFEDIAHRYNKLDSELLEIINE
;
A
#
# COMPACT_ATOMS: atom_id res chain seq x y z
N MET A 1 14.55 20.88 23.80
CA MET A 1 13.20 20.38 23.45
C MET A 1 12.75 19.44 24.56
N LYS A 2 11.67 19.74 25.29
CA LYS A 2 11.16 18.80 26.33
C LYS A 2 10.47 17.63 25.62
N LEU A 3 10.73 16.40 26.04
CA LEU A 3 10.00 15.22 25.60
C LEU A 3 8.58 15.30 26.18
N THR A 4 7.57 15.46 25.34
CA THR A 4 6.15 15.39 25.71
C THR A 4 5.50 14.16 25.06
N PRO A 5 4.36 13.66 25.57
CA PRO A 5 3.62 12.59 24.91
C PRO A 5 3.38 12.85 23.42
N ASP A 6 2.98 14.07 23.04
CA ASP A 6 2.74 14.45 21.64
C ASP A 6 4.01 14.33 20.79
N ILE A 7 5.15 14.81 21.30
CA ILE A 7 6.44 14.71 20.59
C ILE A 7 6.88 13.24 20.46
N ILE A 8 6.59 12.38 21.45
CA ILE A 8 6.88 10.95 21.35
C ILE A 8 6.00 10.30 20.29
N GLN A 9 4.71 10.63 20.28
CA GLN A 9 3.75 10.09 19.32
C GLN A 9 4.08 10.51 17.89
N ASP A 10 4.36 11.78 17.65
CA ASP A 10 4.78 12.28 16.32
C ASP A 10 6.07 11.60 15.86
N LYS A 11 7.02 11.39 16.78
CA LYS A 11 8.26 10.68 16.44
C LYS A 11 8.01 9.21 16.11
N LEU A 12 7.12 8.52 16.82
CA LEU A 12 6.76 7.14 16.51
C LEU A 12 6.01 7.04 15.18
N LEU A 13 5.04 7.91 14.92
CA LEU A 13 4.27 7.93 13.68
C LEU A 13 5.09 8.35 12.45
N SER A 14 6.24 9.00 12.65
CA SER A 14 7.19 9.30 11.57
C SER A 14 8.18 8.16 11.29
N LEU A 15 8.20 7.10 12.11
CA LEU A 15 9.03 5.92 11.82
C LEU A 15 8.46 5.14 10.63
N PRO A 16 9.27 4.82 9.61
CA PRO A 16 8.83 4.06 8.44
C PRO A 16 8.17 2.73 8.79
N GLU A 17 8.67 2.01 9.80
CA GLU A 17 8.14 0.71 10.24
C GLU A 17 6.74 0.83 10.87
N VAL A 18 6.49 1.95 11.56
CA VAL A 18 5.17 2.25 12.15
C VAL A 18 4.20 2.63 11.06
N GLN A 19 4.62 3.48 10.12
CA GLN A 19 3.81 3.85 8.95
C GLN A 19 3.47 2.62 8.09
N TYR A 20 4.44 1.73 7.88
CA TYR A 20 4.27 0.44 7.22
C TYR A 20 3.18 -0.39 7.89
N THR A 21 3.31 -0.60 9.21
CA THR A 21 2.40 -1.45 9.98
C THR A 21 0.99 -0.87 9.97
N ILE A 22 0.85 0.44 10.23
CA ILE A 22 -0.44 1.13 10.21
C ILE A 22 -1.08 1.03 8.84
N THR A 23 -0.32 1.24 7.77
CA THR A 23 -0.84 1.20 6.40
C THR A 23 -1.37 -0.18 6.04
N LEU A 24 -0.60 -1.24 6.29
CA LEU A 24 -1.03 -2.60 5.98
C LEU A 24 -2.25 -3.02 6.80
N GLU A 25 -2.27 -2.70 8.09
CA GLU A 25 -3.43 -2.99 8.93
C GLU A 25 -4.66 -2.17 8.52
N ALA A 26 -4.48 -0.92 8.08
CA ALA A 26 -5.57 -0.12 7.52
C ALA A 26 -6.13 -0.71 6.23
N MET A 27 -5.27 -1.19 5.31
CA MET A 27 -5.70 -1.88 4.08
C MET A 27 -6.51 -3.14 4.41
N LYS A 28 -6.01 -3.96 5.35
CA LYS A 28 -6.72 -5.17 5.82
C LYS A 28 -8.06 -4.83 6.44
N TYR A 29 -8.11 -3.80 7.28
CA TYR A 29 -9.34 -3.30 7.88
C TYR A 29 -10.36 -2.90 6.81
N ILE A 30 -9.95 -2.05 5.85
CA ILE A 30 -10.81 -1.63 4.74
C ILE A 30 -11.32 -2.85 3.95
N ALA A 31 -10.44 -3.79 3.62
CA ALA A 31 -10.80 -4.98 2.87
C ALA A 31 -11.83 -5.85 3.61
N ASN A 32 -11.68 -6.00 4.93
CA ASN A 32 -12.61 -6.77 5.76
C ASN A 32 -13.97 -6.09 5.90
N GLU A 33 -13.99 -4.80 6.20
CA GLU A 33 -15.24 -4.04 6.34
C GLU A 33 -16.05 -4.01 5.03
N ASN A 34 -15.39 -4.19 3.89
CA ASN A 34 -16.01 -4.15 2.57
C ASN A 34 -16.10 -5.53 1.89
N HIS A 35 -15.89 -6.64 2.61
CA HIS A 35 -15.82 -7.98 2.02
C HIS A 35 -17.04 -8.35 1.15
N GLU A 36 -18.25 -8.06 1.62
CA GLU A 36 -19.48 -8.30 0.85
C GLU A 36 -19.54 -7.48 -0.45
N SER A 37 -19.09 -6.22 -0.39
CA SER A 37 -19.03 -5.34 -1.57
C SER A 37 -17.98 -5.81 -2.56
N ILE A 38 -16.81 -6.26 -2.07
CA ILE A 38 -15.73 -6.82 -2.90
C ILE A 38 -16.21 -8.03 -3.70
N SER A 39 -17.04 -8.89 -3.09
CA SER A 39 -17.58 -10.08 -3.77
C SER A 39 -18.43 -9.75 -5.01
N LYS A 40 -19.02 -8.55 -5.06
CA LYS A 40 -19.87 -8.07 -6.16
C LYS A 40 -19.08 -7.39 -7.28
N LEU A 41 -17.80 -7.10 -7.05
CA LEU A 41 -16.92 -6.48 -8.04
C LEU A 41 -16.51 -7.48 -9.12
N SER A 42 -16.32 -6.97 -10.33
CA SER A 42 -15.70 -7.70 -11.43
C SER A 42 -14.24 -8.04 -11.12
N SER A 43 -13.71 -9.06 -11.80
CA SER A 43 -12.28 -9.41 -11.68
C SER A 43 -11.36 -8.22 -11.98
N LYS A 44 -11.75 -7.37 -12.95
CA LYS A 44 -11.00 -6.17 -13.33
C LYS A 44 -10.95 -5.15 -12.19
N GLU A 45 -12.08 -4.86 -11.56
CA GLU A 45 -12.16 -3.92 -10.44
C GLU A 45 -11.37 -4.41 -9.22
N ARG A 46 -11.45 -5.70 -8.89
CA ARG A 46 -10.68 -6.27 -7.78
C ARG A 46 -9.17 -6.17 -8.00
N LYS A 47 -8.71 -6.41 -9.24
CA LYS A 47 -7.30 -6.21 -9.62
C LYS A 47 -6.87 -4.75 -9.49
N TYR A 48 -7.71 -3.80 -9.89
CA TYR A 48 -7.40 -2.37 -9.72
C TYR A 48 -7.25 -1.98 -8.25
N ILE A 49 -8.14 -2.43 -7.38
CA ILE A 49 -8.03 -2.10 -5.95
C ILE A 49 -6.76 -2.71 -5.34
N ILE A 50 -6.43 -3.95 -5.69
CA ILE A 50 -5.16 -4.56 -5.24
C ILE A 50 -3.96 -3.79 -5.78
N PHE A 51 -3.98 -3.39 -7.05
CA PHE A 51 -2.91 -2.57 -7.63
C PHE A 51 -2.74 -1.24 -6.88
N GLU A 52 -3.84 -0.55 -6.54
CA GLU A 52 -3.80 0.68 -5.74
C GLU A 52 -3.16 0.45 -4.35
N PHE A 53 -3.48 -0.67 -3.69
CA PHE A 53 -2.82 -1.01 -2.43
C PHE A 53 -1.32 -1.26 -2.59
N ILE A 54 -0.91 -1.96 -3.65
CA ILE A 54 0.52 -2.18 -3.96
C ILE A 54 1.23 -0.86 -4.27
N ALA A 55 0.62 0.00 -5.10
CA ALA A 55 1.17 1.30 -5.46
C ALA A 55 1.33 2.21 -4.23
N LEU A 56 0.33 2.25 -3.35
CA LEU A 56 0.40 2.99 -2.10
C LEU A 56 1.53 2.46 -1.20
N ALA A 57 1.67 1.13 -1.11
CA ALA A 57 2.72 0.53 -0.32
C ALA A 57 4.13 0.88 -0.86
N ILE A 58 4.34 0.81 -2.18
CA ILE A 58 5.59 1.23 -2.82
C ILE A 58 5.88 2.72 -2.60
N LYS A 59 4.86 3.58 -2.72
CA LYS A 59 5.00 5.02 -2.47
C LYS A 59 5.47 5.33 -1.05
N LEU A 60 5.09 4.49 -0.09
CA LEU A 60 5.50 4.58 1.31
C LEU A 60 6.84 3.88 1.60
N ASN A 61 7.58 3.48 0.57
CA ASN A 61 8.84 2.72 0.67
C ASN A 61 8.70 1.45 1.50
N ILE A 62 7.55 0.78 1.39
CA ILE A 62 7.34 -0.51 2.02
C ILE A 62 8.23 -1.56 1.35
N LEU A 63 9.22 -2.07 2.08
CA LEU A 63 10.15 -3.11 1.61
C LEU A 63 9.49 -4.50 1.65
N ASN A 64 9.82 -5.33 0.65
CA ASN A 64 9.48 -6.77 0.55
C ASN A 64 7.98 -7.08 0.62
N LEU A 65 7.20 -6.53 -0.30
CA LEU A 65 5.77 -6.82 -0.42
C LEU A 65 5.50 -8.30 -0.75
N SER A 66 6.37 -8.92 -1.54
CA SER A 66 6.34 -10.36 -1.88
C SER A 66 6.24 -11.29 -0.67
N ASP A 67 6.95 -10.96 0.41
CA ASP A 67 7.01 -11.78 1.62
C ASP A 67 6.02 -11.34 2.69
N SER A 68 5.25 -10.27 2.44
CA SER A 68 4.34 -9.71 3.43
C SER A 68 3.09 -10.59 3.57
N PRO A 69 2.81 -11.17 4.75
CA PRO A 69 1.58 -11.93 4.99
C PRO A 69 0.33 -11.08 4.77
N SER A 70 0.41 -9.78 5.03
CA SER A 70 -0.69 -8.83 4.84
C SER A 70 -1.03 -8.65 3.36
N ILE A 71 -0.02 -8.58 2.48
CA ILE A 71 -0.25 -8.49 1.03
C ILE A 71 -0.87 -9.77 0.50
N ASN A 72 -0.31 -10.93 0.88
CA ASN A 72 -0.89 -12.23 0.49
C ASN A 72 -2.34 -12.39 0.96
N TYR A 73 -2.65 -11.90 2.15
CA TYR A 73 -4.01 -11.87 2.67
C TYR A 73 -4.94 -10.96 1.86
N LEU A 74 -4.48 -9.77 1.43
CA LEU A 74 -5.26 -8.90 0.55
C LEU A 74 -5.55 -9.60 -0.78
N PHE A 75 -4.55 -10.21 -1.42
CA PHE A 75 -4.76 -10.98 -2.66
C PHE A 75 -5.83 -12.06 -2.50
N SER A 76 -5.84 -12.75 -1.36
CA SER A 76 -6.87 -13.73 -1.00
C SER A 76 -8.27 -13.10 -0.91
N ILE A 77 -8.44 -12.01 -0.14
CA ILE A 77 -9.74 -11.31 0.00
C ILE A 77 -10.29 -10.89 -1.36
N PHE A 78 -9.43 -10.33 -2.22
CA PHE A 78 -9.85 -9.84 -3.52
C PHE A 78 -9.91 -10.92 -4.59
N SER A 79 -9.59 -12.18 -4.25
CA SER A 79 -9.53 -13.30 -5.19
C SER A 79 -8.69 -12.97 -6.43
N VAL A 80 -7.54 -12.34 -6.21
CA VAL A 80 -6.53 -12.03 -7.24
C VAL A 80 -5.40 -13.03 -7.09
N GLY A 81 -4.95 -13.61 -8.20
CA GLY A 81 -3.83 -14.56 -8.19
C GLY A 81 -2.53 -13.86 -7.77
N SER A 82 -1.72 -14.54 -6.95
CA SER A 82 -0.43 -14.00 -6.49
C SER A 82 0.60 -13.85 -7.62
N ASP A 83 0.36 -14.47 -8.78
CA ASP A 83 1.12 -14.29 -10.01
C ASP A 83 1.12 -12.84 -10.50
N TYR A 84 0.10 -12.05 -10.16
CA TYR A 84 0.03 -10.63 -10.48
C TYR A 84 0.91 -9.74 -9.59
N LEU A 85 1.44 -10.24 -8.47
CA LEU A 85 2.18 -9.38 -7.53
C LEU A 85 3.42 -8.76 -8.16
N SER A 86 4.25 -9.57 -8.81
CA SER A 86 5.45 -9.09 -9.49
C SER A 86 5.11 -8.12 -10.63
N GLU A 87 4.03 -8.39 -11.38
CA GLU A 87 3.57 -7.47 -12.44
C GLU A 87 3.12 -6.12 -11.86
N PHE A 88 2.37 -6.16 -10.76
CA PHE A 88 1.88 -4.95 -10.10
C PHE A 88 3.01 -4.14 -9.47
N GLU A 89 3.99 -4.79 -8.84
CA GLU A 89 5.20 -4.13 -8.33
C GLU A 89 5.96 -3.43 -9.45
N ASP A 90 6.23 -4.12 -10.55
CA ASP A 90 6.95 -3.58 -11.71
C ASP A 90 6.22 -2.36 -12.32
N ILE A 91 4.90 -2.43 -12.44
CA ILE A 91 4.09 -1.31 -12.96
C ILE A 91 4.11 -0.15 -11.96
N ALA A 92 3.88 -0.40 -10.67
CA ALA A 92 3.84 0.63 -9.64
C ALA A 92 5.18 1.35 -9.47
N HIS A 93 6.32 0.64 -9.51
CA HIS A 93 7.64 1.25 -9.48
C HIS A 93 7.89 2.20 -10.66
N ARG A 94 7.45 1.82 -11.86
CA ARG A 94 7.54 2.69 -13.05
C ARG A 94 6.67 3.94 -12.90
N TYR A 95 5.45 3.81 -12.40
CA TYR A 95 4.57 4.95 -12.14
C TYR A 95 5.16 5.90 -11.10
N ASN A 96 5.65 5.38 -9.97
CA ASN A 96 6.19 6.22 -8.90
C ASN A 96 7.47 6.98 -9.35
N LYS A 97 8.28 6.36 -10.22
CA LYS A 97 9.43 7.02 -10.85
C LYS A 97 8.98 8.18 -11.75
N LEU A 98 8.00 7.96 -12.62
CA LEU A 98 7.44 9.01 -13.49
C LEU A 98 6.85 10.17 -12.68
N ASP A 99 6.11 9.88 -11.61
CA ASP A 99 5.55 10.91 -10.73
C ASP A 99 6.65 11.77 -10.08
N SER A 100 7.76 11.14 -9.68
CA SER A 100 8.91 11.86 -9.11
C SER A 100 9.58 12.76 -10.14
N GLU A 101 9.82 12.26 -11.35
CA GLU A 101 10.40 13.03 -12.46
C GLU A 101 9.49 14.21 -12.86
N LEU A 102 8.17 14.02 -12.89
CA LEU A 102 7.20 15.09 -13.17
C LEU A 102 7.19 16.16 -12.07
N LEU A 103 7.27 15.75 -10.80
CA LEU A 103 7.36 16.69 -9.68
C LEU A 103 8.66 17.51 -9.72
N GLU A 104 9.77 16.92 -10.12
CA GLU A 104 11.03 17.65 -10.33
C GLU A 104 10.86 18.72 -11.41
N ILE A 105 10.30 18.37 -12.57
CA ILE A 105 10.06 19.32 -13.68
C ILE A 105 9.12 20.47 -13.28
N ILE A 106 8.08 20.20 -12.48
CA ILE A 106 7.12 21.23 -12.04
C ILE A 106 7.76 22.21 -11.05
N ASN A 107 8.74 21.75 -10.27
CA ASN A 107 9.41 22.56 -9.25
C ASN A 107 10.66 23.30 -9.76
N GLU A 108 11.05 23.09 -11.02
CA GLU A 108 12.05 23.89 -11.76
C GLU A 108 11.43 25.17 -12.37
#